data_AF-A0A072VDU5-F1
#
_entry.id   AF-A0A072VDU5-F1
#
_cell.length_a   1.000
_cell.length_b   1.000
_cell.length_c   1.000
_cell.angle_alpha   90.00
_cell.angle_beta   90.00
_cell.angle_gamma   90.00
#
_symmetry.space_group_name_H-M   'P 1'
#
loop_
_entity.id
_entity.type
_entity.pdbx_description
1 polymer ?
#
loop_
_entity_poly.entity_id
_entity_poly.type
_entity_poly.pdbx_seq_one_letter_code
_entity_poly.pdbx_strand_id
1 'polypeptide(L)'
;MTGSTSMVYTQQCGITLLLALILKNLGFRAIPIISYMSQAKKLGSLNALKSGECNILLCSDFVSKGLDIPAVDMVINYNIPLSPNDYIYRVGWTVAHVNVAISFVSPDERRHFNIIEKHIGKKLPLYPAPFEEVLLLEGRAIEAERLAQEGCRNSTLSFAQRSHTKCSVLSNNSIEATPIQSGNERIRLDERRILRRGGGTIQERS
;
A
#
# COMPACT_ATOMS: atom_id res chain seq x y z
N MET A 1 11.42 -14.09 17.41
CA MET A 1 11.68 -12.78 16.78
C MET A 1 10.55 -12.49 15.81
N THR A 2 9.43 -11.95 16.26
CA THR A 2 8.35 -11.51 15.36
C THR A 2 8.75 -10.15 14.79
N GLY A 3 9.55 -10.18 13.73
CA GLY A 3 9.86 -8.96 12.98
C GLY A 3 8.56 -8.41 12.40
N SER A 4 8.30 -7.12 12.60
CA SER A 4 7.08 -6.48 12.12
C SER A 4 6.93 -6.68 10.61
N THR A 5 5.83 -7.31 10.21
CA THR A 5 5.48 -7.57 8.82
C THR A 5 4.73 -6.37 8.25
N SER A 6 5.11 -5.93 7.06
CA SER A 6 4.55 -4.73 6.43
C SER A 6 4.06 -5.05 5.02
N MET A 7 2.87 -4.57 4.70
CA MET A 7 2.33 -4.62 3.34
C MET A 7 2.25 -3.22 2.74
N VAL A 8 2.81 -3.04 1.54
CA VAL A 8 2.87 -1.75 0.84
C VAL A 8 2.03 -1.81 -0.43
N TYR A 9 1.03 -0.95 -0.54
CA TYR A 9 0.18 -0.82 -1.72
C TYR A 9 0.66 0.30 -2.63
N THR A 10 0.79 0.00 -3.92
CA THR A 10 1.15 0.94 -4.98
C THR A 10 0.13 0.86 -6.12
N GLN A 11 -0.06 1.95 -6.87
CA GLN A 11 -1.03 1.95 -7.99
C GLN A 11 -0.46 1.28 -9.26
N GLN A 12 0.85 1.39 -9.50
CA GLN A 12 1.49 0.96 -10.75
C GLN A 12 2.52 -0.13 -10.51
N CYS A 13 2.52 -1.17 -11.35
CA CYS A 13 3.48 -2.27 -11.27
C CYS A 13 4.94 -1.81 -11.41
N GLY A 14 5.21 -0.82 -12.26
CA GLY A 14 6.54 -0.22 -12.42
C GLY A 14 7.07 0.38 -11.13
N ILE A 15 6.23 1.15 -10.43
CA ILE A 15 6.55 1.70 -9.10
C ILE A 15 6.75 0.58 -8.07
N THR A 16 5.93 -0.48 -8.10
CA THR A 16 6.09 -1.63 -7.19
C THR A 16 7.48 -2.26 -7.33
N LEU A 17 7.94 -2.48 -8.57
CA LEU A 17 9.26 -3.06 -8.84
C LEU A 17 10.39 -2.13 -8.42
N LEU A 18 10.30 -0.86 -8.81
CA LEU A 18 11.30 0.14 -8.48
C LEU A 18 11.45 0.26 -6.96
N LEU A 19 10.34 0.41 -6.24
CA LEU A 19 10.35 0.53 -4.79
C LEU A 19 10.90 -0.74 -4.12
N ALA A 20 10.62 -1.93 -4.66
CA ALA A 20 11.20 -3.16 -4.16
C ALA A 20 12.74 -3.19 -4.32
N LEU A 21 13.26 -2.69 -5.43
CA LEU A 21 14.72 -2.57 -5.64
C LEU A 21 15.34 -1.53 -4.73
N ILE A 22 14.70 -0.37 -4.54
CA ILE A 22 15.15 0.66 -3.59
C ILE A 22 15.25 0.07 -2.19
N LEU A 23 14.20 -0.60 -1.73
CA LEU A 23 14.18 -1.22 -0.40
C LEU A 23 15.26 -2.29 -0.26
N LYS A 24 15.51 -3.10 -1.30
CA LYS A 24 16.61 -4.07 -1.31
C LYS A 24 17.98 -3.40 -1.22
N ASN A 25 18.21 -2.31 -1.96
CA ASN A 25 19.45 -1.54 -1.90
C ASN A 25 19.67 -0.88 -0.53
N LEU A 26 18.59 -0.57 0.18
CA LEU A 26 18.63 -0.10 1.56
C LEU A 26 18.83 -1.21 2.60
N GLY A 27 18.86 -2.48 2.19
CA GLY A 27 19.06 -3.65 3.05
C GLY A 27 17.77 -4.29 3.57
N PHE A 28 16.60 -3.87 3.10
CA PHE A 28 15.32 -4.47 3.50
C PHE A 28 14.98 -5.72 2.69
N ARG A 29 14.36 -6.70 3.36
CA ARG A 29 13.85 -7.93 2.74
C ARG A 29 12.47 -7.69 2.15
N ALA A 30 12.46 -7.10 0.96
CA ALA A 30 11.28 -6.67 0.23
C ALA A 30 11.01 -7.53 -1.02
N ILE A 31 9.76 -7.99 -1.20
CA ILE A 31 9.35 -8.78 -2.36
C ILE A 31 8.13 -8.12 -3.02
N PRO A 32 8.16 -7.86 -4.35
CA PRO A 32 7.00 -7.35 -5.06
C PRO A 32 6.07 -8.46 -5.54
N ILE A 33 4.78 -8.15 -5.60
CA ILE A 33 3.71 -8.90 -6.27
C ILE A 33 3.04 -7.96 -7.29
N ILE A 34 3.13 -8.32 -8.56
CA ILE A 34 2.62 -7.53 -9.69
C ILE A 34 1.75 -8.37 -10.62
N SER A 35 0.97 -7.72 -11.48
CA SER A 35 -0.16 -8.35 -12.17
C SER A 35 0.27 -9.46 -13.11
N TYR A 36 1.38 -9.24 -13.83
CA TYR A 36 1.94 -10.16 -14.81
C TYR A 36 2.78 -11.31 -14.21
N MET A 37 2.90 -11.41 -12.88
CA MET A 37 3.46 -12.60 -12.25
C MET A 37 2.50 -13.79 -12.36
N SER A 38 3.04 -15.00 -12.59
CA SER A 38 2.24 -16.21 -12.53
C SER A 38 1.72 -16.45 -11.12
N GLN A 39 0.57 -17.12 -10.99
CA GLN A 39 -0.04 -17.40 -9.69
C GLN A 39 0.92 -18.15 -8.76
N ALA A 40 1.69 -19.11 -9.28
CA ALA A 40 2.72 -19.82 -8.52
C ALA A 40 3.79 -18.88 -7.92
N LYS A 41 4.23 -17.86 -8.68
CA LYS A 41 5.18 -16.85 -8.16
C LYS A 41 4.55 -15.98 -7.08
N LYS A 42 3.28 -15.57 -7.26
CA LYS A 42 2.54 -14.79 -6.24
C LYS A 42 2.42 -15.57 -4.93
N LEU A 43 2.06 -16.86 -5.01
CA LEU A 43 2.00 -17.76 -3.85
C LEU A 43 3.37 -17.96 -3.19
N GLY A 44 4.44 -18.10 -3.99
CA GLY A 44 5.81 -18.16 -3.47
C GLY A 44 6.19 -16.91 -2.66
N SER A 45 5.87 -15.71 -3.15
CA SER A 45 6.10 -14.46 -2.41
C SER A 45 5.29 -14.39 -1.12
N LEU A 46 4.04 -14.88 -1.12
CA LEU A 46 3.22 -14.95 0.09
C LEU A 46 3.78 -15.95 1.11
N ASN A 47 4.27 -17.09 0.63
CA ASN A 47 4.90 -18.09 1.50
C ASN A 47 6.19 -17.57 2.13
N ALA A 48 7.00 -16.79 1.37
CA ALA A 48 8.19 -16.13 1.91
C ALA A 48 7.86 -15.11 3.01
N LEU A 49 6.70 -14.43 2.92
CA LEU A 49 6.22 -13.56 3.99
C LEU A 49 5.78 -14.37 5.21
N LYS A 50 5.03 -15.47 4.99
CA LYS A 50 4.56 -16.37 6.05
C LYS A 50 5.72 -17.07 6.78
N SER A 51 6.80 -17.43 6.08
CA SER A 51 7.99 -18.07 6.66
C SER A 51 8.95 -17.07 7.34
N GLY A 52 8.73 -15.77 7.17
CA GLY A 52 9.62 -14.72 7.69
C GLY A 52 10.93 -14.57 6.90
N GLU A 53 11.02 -15.14 5.68
CA GLU A 53 12.11 -14.88 4.73
C GLU A 53 12.08 -13.45 4.22
N CYS A 54 10.89 -12.88 4.03
CA CYS A 54 10.69 -11.46 3.80
C CYS A 54 9.78 -10.85 4.88
N ASN A 55 9.96 -9.55 5.11
CA ASN A 55 9.13 -8.80 6.06
C ASN A 55 8.30 -7.72 5.37
N ILE A 56 8.66 -7.36 4.13
CA ILE A 56 7.97 -6.32 3.37
C ILE A 56 7.43 -6.93 2.08
N LEU A 57 6.11 -6.88 1.92
CA LEU A 57 5.44 -7.29 0.70
C LEU A 57 4.91 -6.06 -0.03
N LEU A 58 5.37 -5.84 -1.26
CA LEU A 58 4.85 -4.78 -2.11
C LEU A 58 3.82 -5.36 -3.07
N CYS A 59 2.72 -4.67 -3.27
CA CYS A 59 1.67 -5.13 -4.17
C CYS A 59 1.11 -3.99 -5.01
N SER A 60 0.68 -4.33 -6.23
CA SER A 60 -0.17 -3.44 -7.02
C SER A 60 -1.65 -3.76 -6.78
N ASP A 61 -2.49 -2.73 -6.81
CA ASP A 61 -3.90 -2.76 -6.38
C ASP A 61 -4.76 -3.81 -7.08
N PHE A 62 -4.44 -4.13 -8.33
CA PHE A 62 -5.16 -5.13 -9.11
C PHE A 62 -4.86 -6.57 -8.70
N VAL A 63 -3.80 -6.78 -7.92
CA VAL A 63 -3.22 -8.11 -7.67
C VAL A 63 -3.54 -8.62 -6.28
N SER A 64 -3.73 -7.72 -5.32
CA SER A 64 -4.14 -8.07 -3.97
C SER A 64 -5.57 -8.62 -3.90
N LYS A 65 -6.42 -8.29 -4.89
CA LYS A 65 -7.80 -8.79 -4.97
C LYS A 65 -7.79 -10.28 -5.34
N GLY A 66 -8.28 -11.12 -4.43
CA GLY A 66 -8.34 -12.58 -4.63
C GLY A 66 -7.08 -13.34 -4.19
N LEU A 67 -6.11 -12.68 -3.56
CA LEU A 67 -5.03 -13.35 -2.84
C LEU A 67 -5.38 -13.44 -1.35
N ASP A 68 -5.17 -14.62 -0.76
CA ASP A 68 -5.24 -14.83 0.69
C ASP A 68 -3.97 -14.27 1.35
N ILE A 69 -4.03 -12.97 1.67
CA ILE A 69 -2.93 -12.24 2.27
C ILE A 69 -2.90 -12.56 3.78
N PRO A 70 -1.76 -12.99 4.34
CA PRO A 70 -1.64 -13.24 5.78
C PRO A 70 -1.86 -11.97 6.59
N ALA A 71 -2.15 -12.12 7.89
CA ALA A 71 -2.15 -10.99 8.81
C ALA A 71 -0.78 -10.29 8.78
N VAL A 72 -0.80 -8.96 8.70
CA VAL A 72 0.40 -8.11 8.72
C VAL A 72 0.27 -7.07 9.82
N ASP A 73 1.38 -6.71 10.45
CA ASP A 73 1.39 -5.74 11.54
C ASP A 73 1.09 -4.32 11.04
N MET A 74 1.55 -4.01 9.83
CA MET A 74 1.49 -2.66 9.25
C MET A 74 1.04 -2.68 7.79
N VAL A 75 0.15 -1.74 7.44
CA VAL A 75 -0.21 -1.46 6.04
C VAL A 75 0.26 -0.06 5.67
N ILE A 76 0.91 0.06 4.51
CA ILE A 76 1.37 1.35 3.96
C ILE A 76 0.70 1.56 2.61
N ASN A 77 -0.12 2.59 2.50
CA ASN A 77 -0.63 3.08 1.22
C ASN A 77 0.39 4.06 0.64
N TYR A 78 1.23 3.58 -0.27
CA TYR A 78 2.18 4.46 -0.96
C TYR A 78 1.46 5.44 -1.89
N ASN A 79 0.35 5.00 -2.48
CA ASN A 79 -0.61 5.84 -3.18
C ASN A 79 -1.98 5.71 -2.55
N ILE A 80 -2.71 6.83 -2.52
CA ILE A 80 -4.09 6.82 -2.02
C ILE A 80 -4.98 6.06 -3.01
N PRO A 81 -5.81 5.11 -2.55
CA PRO A 81 -6.77 4.42 -3.41
C PRO A 81 -7.76 5.40 -4.03
N LEU A 82 -8.19 5.11 -5.25
CA LEU A 82 -9.17 5.96 -5.96
C LEU A 82 -10.58 5.85 -5.37
N SER A 83 -10.91 4.73 -4.73
CA SER A 83 -12.21 4.51 -4.11
C SER A 83 -12.09 4.32 -2.58
N PRO A 84 -13.06 4.82 -1.78
CA PRO A 84 -13.12 4.55 -0.36
C PRO A 84 -13.24 3.07 -0.01
N ASN A 85 -13.95 2.30 -0.83
CA ASN A 85 -14.09 0.87 -0.64
C ASN A 85 -12.71 0.18 -0.73
N ASP A 86 -11.88 0.54 -1.71
CA ASP A 86 -10.52 -0.02 -1.82
C ASP A 86 -9.66 0.36 -0.61
N TYR A 87 -9.82 1.57 -0.05
CA TYR A 87 -9.14 1.94 1.20
C TYR A 87 -9.53 1.01 2.35
N ILE A 88 -10.83 0.75 2.52
CA ILE A 88 -11.34 -0.17 3.54
C ILE A 88 -10.85 -1.59 3.28
N TYR A 89 -10.82 -2.07 2.03
CA TYR A 89 -10.29 -3.40 1.73
C TYR A 89 -8.80 -3.53 2.04
N ARG A 90 -8.01 -2.46 1.87
CA ARG A 90 -6.57 -2.45 2.22
C ARG A 90 -6.32 -2.39 3.72
N VAL A 91 -7.07 -1.53 4.43
CA VAL A 91 -6.82 -1.21 5.85
C VAL A 91 -7.64 -2.10 6.79
N GLY A 92 -8.80 -2.60 6.36
CA GLY A 92 -9.65 -3.47 7.17
C GLY A 92 -11.05 -3.73 6.62
N TRP A 93 -11.20 -4.87 5.92
CA TRP A 93 -12.24 -5.88 6.23
C TRP A 93 -11.62 -7.28 6.42
N THR A 94 -10.46 -7.56 5.81
CA THR A 94 -9.89 -8.92 5.73
C THR A 94 -8.67 -9.20 6.61
N VAL A 95 -8.17 -8.21 7.34
CA VAL A 95 -7.00 -8.39 8.21
C VAL A 95 -7.44 -8.10 9.64
N ALA A 96 -7.82 -9.17 10.35
CA ALA A 96 -8.28 -9.11 11.73
C ALA A 96 -7.25 -8.52 12.73
N HIS A 97 -6.03 -8.20 12.26
CA HIS A 97 -4.88 -7.81 13.08
C HIS A 97 -3.93 -6.82 12.38
N VAL A 98 -4.41 -5.77 11.69
CA VAL A 98 -3.52 -4.64 11.36
C VAL A 98 -3.44 -3.73 12.57
N ASN A 99 -2.23 -3.53 13.08
CA ASN A 99 -1.98 -2.66 14.22
C ASN A 99 -1.92 -1.18 13.79
N VAL A 100 -1.34 -0.91 12.61
CA VAL A 100 -1.17 0.46 12.10
C VAL A 100 -1.34 0.51 10.58
N ALA A 101 -2.07 1.52 10.09
CA ALA A 101 -2.13 1.84 8.67
C ALA A 101 -1.61 3.26 8.40
N ILE A 102 -0.58 3.40 7.56
CA ILE A 102 -0.01 4.70 7.16
C ILE A 102 -0.32 4.96 5.69
N SER A 103 -0.66 6.19 5.35
CA SER A 103 -1.00 6.61 3.99
C SER A 103 -0.21 7.86 3.60
N PHE A 104 0.53 7.77 2.49
CA PHE A 104 1.23 8.93 1.94
C PHE A 104 0.29 9.73 1.04
N VAL A 105 -0.02 10.95 1.44
CA VAL A 105 -0.92 11.84 0.71
C VAL A 105 -0.09 12.93 0.03
N SER A 106 -0.01 12.86 -1.30
CA SER A 106 0.52 13.99 -2.10
C SER A 106 -0.54 15.08 -2.28
N PRO A 107 -0.16 16.33 -2.60
CA PRO A 107 -1.12 17.42 -2.85
C PRO A 107 -2.20 17.05 -3.88
N ASP A 108 -1.84 16.32 -4.93
CA ASP A 108 -2.75 15.89 -6.00
C ASP A 108 -3.76 14.83 -5.53
N GLU A 109 -3.39 14.02 -4.54
CA GLU A 109 -4.24 12.97 -3.96
C GLU A 109 -5.19 13.51 -2.87
N ARG A 110 -4.99 14.74 -2.39
CA ARG A 110 -5.75 15.34 -1.26
C ARG A 110 -7.26 15.35 -1.49
N ARG A 111 -7.71 15.54 -2.74
CA ARG A 111 -9.16 15.51 -3.07
C ARG A 111 -9.75 14.11 -2.87
N HIS A 112 -9.05 13.07 -3.32
CA HIS A 112 -9.47 11.67 -3.15
C HIS A 112 -9.45 11.28 -1.68
N PHE A 113 -8.39 11.68 -0.97
CA PHE A 113 -8.27 11.43 0.46
C PHE A 113 -9.44 12.02 1.28
N ASN A 114 -9.83 13.26 1.00
CA ASN A 114 -11.00 13.87 1.64
C ASN A 114 -12.32 13.09 1.39
N ILE A 115 -12.46 12.45 0.23
CA ILE A 115 -13.64 11.60 -0.06
C ILE A 115 -13.61 10.34 0.80
N ILE A 116 -12.42 9.75 0.99
CA ILE A 116 -12.21 8.59 1.87
C ILE A 116 -12.59 8.94 3.31
N GLU A 117 -12.06 10.03 3.86
CA GLU A 117 -12.39 10.46 5.23
C GLU A 117 -13.88 10.71 5.42
N LYS A 118 -14.53 11.38 4.45
CA LYS A 118 -15.98 11.61 4.46
C LYS A 118 -16.76 10.29 4.44
N HIS A 119 -16.29 9.30 3.69
CA HIS A 119 -16.93 7.99 3.60
C HIS A 119 -16.75 7.17 4.89
N ILE A 120 -15.56 7.21 5.49
CA ILE A 120 -15.27 6.58 6.79
C ILE A 120 -16.02 7.31 7.92
N GLY A 121 -16.32 8.59 7.74
CA GLY A 121 -16.98 9.43 8.74
C GLY A 121 -16.06 9.88 9.88
N LYS A 122 -14.75 9.74 9.70
CA LYS A 122 -13.72 10.16 10.66
C LYS A 122 -12.58 10.85 9.92
N LYS A 123 -12.01 11.87 10.57
CA LYS A 123 -10.74 12.48 10.13
C LYS A 123 -9.59 11.59 10.59
N LEU A 124 -8.66 11.29 9.68
CA LEU A 124 -7.50 10.48 10.00
C LEU A 124 -6.41 11.39 10.57
N PRO A 125 -5.73 10.98 11.66
CA PRO A 125 -4.72 11.84 12.27
C PRO A 125 -3.45 11.91 11.42
N LEU A 126 -2.73 13.02 11.56
CA LEU A 126 -1.40 13.15 10.96
C LEU A 126 -0.42 12.26 11.73
N TYR A 127 0.45 11.56 10.99
CA TYR A 127 1.53 10.82 11.63
C TYR A 127 2.66 11.79 11.99
N PRO A 128 3.16 11.79 13.24
CA PRO A 128 4.34 12.55 13.58
C PRO A 128 5.56 11.91 12.91
N ALA A 129 5.93 12.43 11.74
CA ALA A 129 7.17 12.07 11.05
C ALA A 129 8.25 13.10 11.43
N PRO A 130 9.18 12.77 12.35
CA PRO A 130 10.23 13.70 12.76
C PRO A 130 11.13 14.03 11.57
N PHE A 131 11.06 15.28 11.11
CA PHE A 131 11.75 15.74 9.90
C PHE A 131 13.25 15.48 9.95
N GLU A 132 13.88 15.76 11.10
CA GLU A 132 15.33 15.59 11.30
C GLU A 132 15.75 14.13 11.10
N GLU A 133 15.00 13.16 11.65
CA GLU A 133 15.31 11.74 11.50
C GLU A 133 15.14 11.26 10.06
N VAL A 134 14.10 11.75 9.37
CA VAL A 134 13.85 11.42 7.96
C VAL A 134 14.96 11.99 7.07
N LEU A 135 15.41 13.21 7.35
CA LEU A 135 16.45 13.89 6.58
C LEU A 135 17.79 13.16 6.65
N LEU A 136 18.13 12.55 7.79
CA LEU A 136 19.34 11.71 7.92
C LEU A 136 19.35 10.51 6.96
N LEU A 137 18.18 10.05 6.52
CA LEU A 137 18.04 8.93 5.59
C LEU A 137 17.99 9.38 4.12
N GLU A 138 17.85 10.68 3.85
CA GLU A 138 17.63 11.21 2.50
C GLU A 138 18.75 10.82 1.54
N GLY A 139 20.01 11.04 1.92
CA GLY A 139 21.16 10.69 1.07
C GLY A 139 21.23 9.20 0.72
N ARG A 140 20.88 8.33 1.68
CA ARG A 140 20.83 6.87 1.45
C ARG A 140 19.67 6.49 0.54
N ALA A 141 18.52 7.12 0.71
CA ALA A 141 17.33 6.88 -0.09
C ALA A 141 17.54 7.32 -1.55
N ILE A 142 18.13 8.49 -1.77
CA ILE A 142 18.48 9.01 -3.10
C ILE A 142 19.46 8.06 -3.81
N GLU A 143 20.52 7.64 -3.13
CA GLU A 143 21.49 6.73 -3.74
C GLU A 143 20.88 5.35 -4.05
N ALA A 144 20.06 4.81 -3.15
CA ALA A 144 19.33 3.57 -3.38
C ALA A 144 18.37 3.67 -4.57
N GLU A 145 17.70 4.81 -4.75
CA GLU A 145 16.88 5.14 -5.92
C GLU A 145 17.68 5.18 -7.20
N ARG A 146 18.83 5.87 -7.22
CA ARG A 146 19.72 5.94 -8.38
C ARG A 146 20.16 4.53 -8.82
N LEU A 147 20.65 3.73 -7.86
CA LEU A 147 21.08 2.34 -8.12
C LEU A 147 19.93 1.46 -8.63
N ALA A 148 18.72 1.65 -8.09
CA ALA A 148 17.54 0.91 -8.52
C ALA A 148 17.12 1.27 -9.95
N GLN A 149 17.15 2.55 -10.31
CA GLN A 149 16.85 3.03 -11.67
C GLN A 149 17.87 2.50 -12.68
N GLU A 150 19.16 2.48 -12.33
CA GLU A 150 20.22 1.88 -13.16
C GLU A 150 20.01 0.38 -13.33
N GLY A 151 19.69 -0.34 -12.25
CA GLY A 151 19.35 -1.77 -12.30
C GLY A 151 18.14 -2.07 -13.19
N CYS A 152 17.09 -1.26 -13.09
CA CYS A 152 15.91 -1.37 -13.98
C CYS A 152 16.30 -1.15 -15.45
N ARG A 153 17.12 -0.15 -15.74
CA ARG A 153 17.57 0.17 -17.10
C ARG A 153 18.42 -0.93 -17.74
N ASN A 154 19.26 -1.59 -16.94
CA ASN A 154 20.16 -2.64 -17.41
C ASN A 154 19.50 -4.02 -17.49
N SER A 155 18.38 -4.21 -16.79
CA SER A 155 17.57 -5.42 -16.92
C SER A 155 16.70 -5.37 -18.18
N THR A 156 16.53 -6.49 -18.89
CA THR A 156 15.61 -6.63 -20.05
C THR A 156 14.13 -6.39 -19.69
N LEU A 157 13.83 -6.06 -18.43
CA LEU A 157 12.52 -5.62 -17.98
C LEU A 157 12.29 -4.16 -18.41
N SER A 158 12.06 -3.95 -19.71
CA SER A 158 11.66 -2.66 -20.28
C SER A 158 10.20 -2.34 -19.91
N PHE A 159 9.91 -2.15 -18.63
CA PHE A 159 8.59 -1.69 -18.18
C PHE A 159 8.69 -0.25 -17.69
N ALA A 160 8.28 0.64 -18.59
CA ALA A 160 7.90 2.04 -18.35
C ALA A 160 9.02 2.99 -17.88
N GLN A 161 9.70 3.60 -18.86
CA GLN A 161 10.30 4.91 -18.66
C GLN A 161 9.19 5.89 -18.21
N ARG A 162 9.45 6.65 -17.13
CA ARG A 162 8.62 7.72 -16.51
C ARG A 162 7.70 7.33 -15.34
N SER A 163 8.19 6.60 -14.35
CA SER A 163 7.56 6.61 -13.02
C SER A 163 8.46 7.39 -12.05
N HIS A 164 8.10 8.64 -11.74
CA HIS A 164 8.75 9.39 -10.66
C HIS A 164 8.38 8.74 -9.32
N THR A 165 9.37 8.33 -8.55
CA THR A 165 9.20 7.81 -7.19
C THR A 165 8.93 9.01 -6.25
N LYS A 166 7.93 8.92 -5.37
CA LYS A 166 7.63 9.93 -4.32
C LYS A 166 8.81 10.16 -3.37
N CYS A 167 9.86 9.33 -3.42
CA CYS A 167 11.06 9.43 -2.60
C CYS A 167 11.76 10.79 -2.73
N SER A 168 11.80 11.38 -3.93
CA SER A 168 12.32 12.74 -4.19
C SER A 168 11.40 13.89 -3.75
N VAL A 169 10.18 13.60 -3.28
CA VAL A 169 9.12 14.58 -2.96
C VAL A 169 8.76 14.58 -1.46
N LEU A 170 9.48 13.80 -0.64
CA LEU A 170 9.18 13.70 0.79
C LEU A 170 9.53 14.96 1.60
N SER A 171 10.15 15.97 1.00
CA SER A 171 10.36 17.27 1.65
C SER A 171 9.06 18.10 1.81
N ASN A 172 8.00 17.81 1.04
CA ASN A 172 6.75 18.60 1.00
C ASN A 172 5.45 17.79 1.15
N ASN A 173 5.52 16.47 1.40
CA ASN A 173 4.33 15.61 1.48
C ASN A 173 3.80 15.47 2.91
N SER A 174 2.47 15.47 3.06
CA SER A 174 1.82 15.19 4.34
C SER A 174 1.76 13.67 4.54
N ILE A 175 2.37 13.16 5.62
CA ILE A 175 2.28 11.76 6.03
C ILE A 175 1.11 11.64 7.00
N GLU A 176 0.08 10.90 6.58
CA GLU A 176 -1.12 10.70 7.40
C GLU A 176 -1.17 9.24 7.86
N ALA A 177 -1.47 9.00 9.14
CA ALA A 177 -1.57 7.63 9.66
C ALA A 177 -2.86 7.45 10.42
N THR A 178 -3.44 6.28 10.24
CA THR A 178 -4.52 5.79 11.08
C THR A 178 -3.91 4.83 12.09
N PRO A 179 -3.69 5.25 13.35
CA PRO A 179 -3.49 4.30 14.43
C PRO A 179 -4.82 3.54 14.61
N ILE A 180 -4.81 2.23 14.35
CA ILE A 180 -5.98 1.39 14.60
C ILE A 180 -5.89 0.99 16.08
N GLN A 181 -6.64 1.69 16.94
CA GLN A 181 -6.69 1.33 18.36
C GLN A 181 -7.20 -0.11 18.49
N SER A 182 -6.40 -0.99 19.11
CA SER A 182 -6.69 -2.41 19.30
C SER A 182 -7.81 -2.70 20.33
N GLY A 183 -8.73 -1.76 20.53
CA GLY A 183 -9.80 -1.84 21.52
C GLY A 183 -11.18 -1.61 20.90
N ASN A 184 -11.88 -2.70 20.57
CA ASN A 184 -13.34 -2.87 20.41
C ASN A 184 -14.22 -1.87 19.63
N GLU A 185 -13.75 -0.72 19.17
CA GLU A 185 -14.45 0.10 18.18
C GLU A 185 -14.05 -0.35 16.77
N ARG A 186 -14.56 -1.53 16.39
CA ARG A 186 -14.55 -1.92 14.98
C ARG A 186 -15.15 -0.77 14.19
N ILE A 187 -14.50 -0.37 13.10
CA ILE A 187 -15.14 0.34 12.00
C ILE A 187 -16.22 -0.63 11.45
N ARG A 188 -17.34 -0.76 12.16
CA ARG A 188 -18.57 -1.40 11.68
C ARG A 188 -19.17 -0.40 10.69
N LEU A 189 -18.62 -0.38 9.49
CA LEU A 189 -19.36 0.14 8.35
C LEU A 189 -20.48 -0.86 8.10
N ASP A 190 -21.68 -0.49 8.55
CA ASP A 190 -22.91 -1.26 8.42
C ASP A 190 -23.09 -1.70 6.95
N GLU A 191 -22.97 -3.01 6.69
CA GLU A 191 -23.08 -3.67 5.38
C GLU A 191 -24.35 -3.23 4.61
N ARG A 192 -25.38 -2.80 5.33
CA ARG A 192 -26.67 -2.37 4.78
C ARG A 192 -26.59 -1.08 3.97
N ARG A 193 -25.54 -0.26 4.12
CA ARG A 193 -25.40 1.01 3.38
C ARG A 193 -24.75 0.86 2.00
N ILE A 194 -23.92 -0.16 1.80
CA ILE A 194 -23.15 -0.34 0.56
C ILE A 194 -23.99 -1.07 -0.51
N LEU A 195 -24.84 -2.01 -0.11
CA LEU A 195 -25.64 -2.82 -1.05
C LEU A 195 -26.84 -2.09 -1.69
N ARG A 196 -27.23 -0.90 -1.22
CA ARG A 196 -28.43 -0.20 -1.74
C ARG A 196 -28.20 0.68 -2.97
N ARG A 197 -26.96 0.85 -3.46
CA ARG A 197 -26.69 1.70 -4.63
C ARG A 197 -26.45 0.93 -5.95
N GLY A 198 -26.68 -0.38 -5.98
CA GLY A 198 -26.40 -1.24 -7.14
C GLY A 198 -27.56 -2.09 -7.67
N GLY A 199 -28.82 -1.73 -7.41
CA GLY A 199 -29.99 -2.50 -7.88
C GLY A 199 -30.79 -1.77 -8.94
N GLY A 200 -30.44 -1.95 -10.21
CA GLY A 200 -31.33 -1.63 -11.33
C GLY A 200 -32.49 -2.63 -11.36
N THR A 201 -33.70 -2.09 -11.45
CA THR A 201 -34.97 -2.82 -11.53
C THR A 201 -34.97 -3.73 -12.76
N ILE A 202 -34.98 -5.05 -12.57
CA ILE A 202 -35.40 -6.00 -13.61
C ILE A 202 -36.90 -6.20 -13.41
N GLN A 203 -37.68 -5.68 -14.35
CA GLN A 203 -39.11 -5.93 -14.49
C GLN A 203 -39.32 -7.39 -14.89
N GLU A 204 -39.92 -8.18 -14.01
CA GLU A 204 -40.56 -9.44 -14.40
C GLU A 204 -41.76 -9.08 -15.31
N ARG A 205 -41.74 -9.58 -16.55
CA ARG A 205 -42.93 -9.70 -17.39
C ARG A 205 -43.37 -11.16 -17.37
N SER A 206 -44.63 -11.33 -16.97
CA SER A 206 -45.46 -12.53 -17.09
C SER A 206 -45.58 -13.01 -18.53
#